data_AF-A0A1X7VXK5-F1
#
_entry.id   AF-A0A1X7VXK5-F1
#
_cell.length_a   1.000
_cell.length_b   1.000
_cell.length_c   1.000
_cell.angle_alpha   90.00
_cell.angle_beta   90.00
_cell.angle_gamma   90.00
#
_symmetry.space_group_name_H-M   'P 1'
#
loop_
_entity.id
_entity.type
_entity.pdbx_description
1 polymer ?
#
loop_
_entity_poly.entity_id
_entity_poly.type
_entity_poly.pdbx_seq_one_letter_code
_entity_poly.pdbx_strand_id
1 'polypeptide(L)'
;MYVNDILLAGKSTKQITESKDQLRSQFNVKDMGPVEYFLEVKVQDLDKGMVWIGQTSYAETILHQFSMSDSKSVRSPVNPSISLSTATDESTLFDPEKYQSAVGKL
;
A
#
# COMPACT_ATOMS: atom_id res chain seq x y z
N MET A 1 -0.09 12.20 23.07
CA MET A 1 -0.29 11.08 22.13
C MET A 1 0.00 11.63 20.74
N TYR A 2 1.00 11.10 20.03
CA TYR A 2 1.35 11.58 18.69
C TYR A 2 0.74 10.61 17.68
N VAL A 3 -0.27 11.08 16.95
CA VAL A 3 -0.74 10.41 15.73
C VAL A 3 -0.08 11.18 14.59
N ASN A 4 0.69 10.50 13.75
CA ASN A 4 1.40 11.18 12.66
C ASN A 4 0.47 11.57 11.53
N ASP A 5 -0.47 10.69 11.14
CA ASP A 5 -1.35 10.91 9.99
C ASP A 5 -2.77 10.44 10.29
N ILE A 6 -3.77 11.24 9.91
CA ILE A 6 -5.20 10.90 10.03
C ILE A 6 -5.83 11.08 8.64
N LEU A 7 -6.47 10.02 8.14
CA LEU A 7 -7.29 10.07 6.93
C LEU A 7 -8.77 10.12 7.32
N LEU A 8 -9.48 11.13 6.82
CA LEU A 8 -10.92 11.27 6.99
C LEU A 8 -11.63 10.97 5.67
N ALA A 9 -12.54 9.99 5.68
CA ALA A 9 -13.37 9.63 4.53
C ALA A 9 -14.85 9.67 4.91
N GLY A 10 -15.69 10.19 4.02
CA GLY A 10 -17.13 10.34 4.26
C GLY A 10 -17.88 10.81 3.02
N LYS A 11 -19.19 10.54 2.99
CA LYS A 11 -20.05 10.91 1.85
C LYS A 11 -20.41 12.40 1.82
N SER A 12 -20.31 13.08 2.96
CA SER A 12 -20.69 14.48 3.12
C SER A 12 -19.48 15.31 3.48
N THR A 13 -19.11 16.26 2.61
CA THR A 13 -18.05 17.23 2.88
C THR A 13 -18.34 18.01 4.15
N LYS A 14 -19.61 18.30 4.45
CA LYS A 14 -20.02 18.98 5.68
C LYS A 14 -19.63 18.19 6.93
N GLN A 15 -19.91 16.88 6.95
CA GLN A 15 -19.57 16.01 8.08
C GLN A 15 -18.05 15.85 8.25
N ILE A 16 -17.30 15.79 7.13
CA ILE A 16 -15.83 15.78 7.17
C ILE A 16 -15.31 17.08 7.79
N THR A 17 -15.83 18.23 7.38
CA THR A 17 -15.43 19.53 7.93
C THR A 17 -15.76 19.63 9.42
N GLU A 18 -16.96 19.24 9.84
CA GLU A 18 -17.34 19.20 11.26
C GLU A 18 -16.40 18.30 12.08
N SER A 19 -16.03 17.15 11.54
CA SER A 19 -15.06 16.24 12.18
C SER A 19 -13.66 16.86 12.28
N LYS A 20 -13.20 17.56 11.24
CA LYS A 20 -11.93 18.30 11.26
C LYS A 20 -11.93 19.37 12.34
N ASP A 21 -13.03 20.10 12.49
CA ASP A 21 -13.14 21.18 13.49
C ASP A 21 -13.18 20.62 14.92
N GLN A 22 -13.88 19.50 15.14
CA GLN A 22 -13.85 18.80 16.42
C GLN A 22 -12.43 18.34 16.78
N LEU A 23 -11.70 17.75 15.81
CA LEU A 23 -10.31 17.35 16.02
C LEU A 23 -9.41 18.54 16.35
N ARG A 24 -9.54 19.66 15.64
CA ARG A 24 -8.79 20.90 15.92
C ARG A 24 -9.09 21.51 17.29
N SER A 25 -10.29 21.31 17.82
CA SER A 25 -10.66 21.85 19.14
C SER A 25 -10.00 21.11 20.30
N GLN A 26 -9.63 19.84 20.10
CA GLN A 26 -9.03 18.98 21.13
C GLN A 26 -7.54 18.72 20.90
N PHE A 27 -7.08 18.79 19.65
CA PHE A 27 -5.73 18.43 19.24
C PHE A 27 -5.15 19.47 18.27
N ASN A 28 -3.83 19.63 18.30
CA ASN A 28 -3.13 20.47 17.34
C ASN A 28 -3.00 19.75 15.98
N VAL A 29 -4.07 19.78 15.19
CA VAL A 29 -4.15 19.11 13.88
C VAL A 29 -3.97 20.09 12.74
N LYS A 30 -3.03 19.80 11.85
CA LYS A 30 -2.86 20.50 10.58
C LYS A 30 -3.67 19.78 9.50
N ASP A 31 -4.46 20.55 8.75
CA ASP A 31 -5.15 20.03 7.57
C ASP A 31 -4.25 20.11 6.35
N MET A 32 -4.06 18.97 5.70
CA MET A 32 -3.22 18.81 4.52
C MET A 32 -4.02 18.90 3.20
N GLY A 33 -5.34 19.03 3.27
CA GLY A 33 -6.20 19.06 2.10
C GLY A 33 -6.62 17.65 1.62
N PRO A 34 -6.95 17.49 0.33
CA PRO A 34 -7.21 16.19 -0.27
C PRO A 34 -6.02 15.24 -0.14
N VAL A 35 -6.30 13.94 0.01
CA VAL A 35 -5.25 12.93 0.16
C VAL A 35 -4.58 12.65 -1.20
N GLU A 36 -3.27 12.84 -1.27
CA GLU A 36 -2.44 12.36 -2.38
C GLU A 36 -1.57 11.17 -1.95
N TYR A 37 -1.11 11.19 -0.70
CA TYR A 37 -0.33 10.13 -0.08
C TYR A 37 -0.79 9.92 1.37
N PHE A 38 -0.93 8.65 1.78
CA PHE A 38 -1.20 8.27 3.16
C PHE A 38 -0.41 7.00 3.50
N LEU A 39 0.45 7.04 4.52
CA LEU A 39 1.33 5.93 4.89
C LEU A 39 2.14 5.38 3.68
N GLU A 40 2.72 6.28 2.89
CA GLU A 40 3.48 5.95 1.67
C GLU A 40 2.64 5.30 0.55
N VAL A 41 1.33 5.17 0.73
CA VAL A 41 0.39 4.72 -0.31
C VAL A 41 -0.13 5.93 -1.06
N LYS A 42 0.02 5.90 -2.39
CA LYS A 42 -0.53 6.94 -3.26
C LYS A 42 -2.03 6.73 -3.38
N VAL A 43 -2.78 7.81 -3.22
CA VAL A 43 -4.23 7.86 -3.40
C VAL A 43 -4.52 8.81 -4.54
N GLN A 44 -5.39 8.40 -5.46
CA GLN A 44 -5.79 9.22 -6.59
C GLN A 44 -7.29 9.08 -6.82
N ASP A 45 -7.99 10.20 -6.81
CA ASP A 45 -9.37 10.25 -7.26
C ASP A 45 -9.41 10.03 -8.78
N LEU A 46 -10.27 9.10 -9.19
CA LEU A 46 -10.55 8.79 -10.58
C LEU A 46 -11.97 9.24 -10.96
N ASP A 47 -12.27 9.20 -12.24
CA ASP A 47 -13.60 9.51 -12.74
C ASP A 47 -14.68 8.58 -12.15
N LYS A 48 -15.92 9.08 -12.14
CA LYS A 48 -17.11 8.32 -11.72
C LYS A 48 -17.08 7.87 -10.25
N GLY A 49 -16.34 8.58 -9.40
CA GLY A 49 -16.31 8.31 -7.96
C GLY A 49 -15.49 7.06 -7.60
N MET A 50 -14.57 6.65 -8.48
CA MET A 50 -13.61 5.61 -8.18
C MET A 50 -12.38 6.24 -7.50
N VAL A 51 -11.75 5.49 -6.59
CA VAL A 51 -10.49 5.89 -5.97
C VAL A 51 -9.46 4.81 -6.29
N TRP A 52 -8.34 5.22 -6.85
CA TRP A 52 -7.18 4.36 -7.01
C TRP A 52 -6.26 4.50 -5.81
N ILE A 53 -5.76 3.35 -5.34
CA ILE A 53 -4.86 3.25 -4.19
C ILE A 53 -3.74 2.31 -4.60
N GLY A 54 -2.48 2.73 -4.46
CA GLY A 54 -1.36 1.87 -4.80
C GLY A 54 0.01 2.46 -4.49
N GLN A 55 1.03 1.62 -4.62
CA GLN A 55 2.43 1.97 -4.36
C GLN A 55 3.30 1.62 -5.59
N THR A 56 2.99 2.23 -6.73
CA THR A 56 3.66 1.91 -8.01
C THR A 56 5.19 2.03 -7.91
N SER A 57 5.71 3.11 -7.32
CA SER A 57 7.15 3.31 -7.17
C SER A 57 7.81 2.27 -6.26
N TYR A 58 7.11 1.78 -5.24
CA TYR A 58 7.61 0.70 -4.38
C TYR A 58 7.66 -0.62 -5.16
N ALA A 59 6.60 -0.95 -5.90
CA ALA A 59 6.57 -2.14 -6.74
C ALA A 59 7.66 -2.11 -7.82
N GLU A 60 7.87 -0.97 -8.49
CA GLU A 60 8.96 -0.77 -9.46
C GLU A 60 10.34 -0.95 -8.83
N THR A 61 10.54 -0.44 -7.60
CA THR A 61 11.78 -0.60 -6.85
C THR A 61 12.06 -2.07 -6.55
N ILE A 62 11.06 -2.84 -6.13
CA ILE A 62 11.19 -4.28 -5.91
C ILE A 62 11.52 -4.99 -7.23
N LEU A 63 10.77 -4.72 -8.30
CA LEU A 63 11.03 -5.34 -9.60
C LEU A 63 12.46 -5.09 -10.08
N HIS A 64 12.97 -3.87 -9.90
CA HIS A 64 14.36 -3.54 -10.23
C HIS A 64 15.36 -4.32 -9.35
N GLN A 65 15.16 -4.37 -8.03
CA GLN A 65 16.03 -5.08 -7.09
C GLN A 65 16.16 -6.58 -7.41
N PHE A 66 15.10 -7.19 -7.94
CA PHE A 66 15.07 -8.61 -8.29
C PHE A 66 15.40 -8.89 -9.77
N SER A 67 15.86 -7.88 -10.51
CA SER A 67 16.16 -7.99 -11.96
C SER A 67 14.94 -8.43 -12.79
N MET A 68 13.77 -7.92 -12.43
CA MET A 68 12.46 -8.25 -13.01
C MET A 68 11.82 -7.07 -13.76
N SER A 69 12.55 -5.99 -14.04
CA SER A 69 12.03 -4.78 -14.69
C SER A 69 11.35 -5.04 -16.04
N ASP A 70 11.79 -6.05 -16.79
CA ASP A 70 11.23 -6.41 -18.10
C ASP A 70 10.10 -7.46 -18.02
N SER A 71 9.63 -7.79 -16.82
CA SER A 71 8.56 -8.78 -16.62
C SER A 71 7.23 -8.29 -17.21
N LYS A 72 6.50 -9.21 -17.84
CA LYS A 72 5.16 -8.90 -18.38
C LYS A 72 4.14 -8.75 -17.25
N SER A 73 3.28 -7.75 -17.36
CA SER A 73 2.15 -7.59 -16.45
C SER A 73 1.16 -8.74 -16.58
N VAL A 74 0.75 -9.30 -15.44
CA VAL A 74 -0.24 -10.38 -15.33
C VAL A 74 -1.21 -10.07 -14.20
N ARG A 75 -2.46 -10.54 -14.32
CA ARG A 75 -3.49 -10.32 -13.29
C ARG A 75 -3.19 -11.05 -11.97
N SER A 76 -2.58 -12.22 -12.06
CA SER A 76 -2.11 -12.99 -10.90
C SER A 76 -0.68 -13.45 -11.20
N PRO A 77 0.31 -13.08 -10.37
CA PRO A 77 1.70 -13.51 -10.55
C PRO A 77 1.89 -15.00 -10.24
N VAL A 78 1.03 -15.58 -9.41
CA VAL A 78 1.05 -17.01 -9.06
C VAL A 78 -0.06 -17.74 -9.83
N ASN A 79 0.26 -18.91 -10.37
CA ASN A 79 -0.72 -19.77 -11.01
C ASN A 79 -1.67 -20.35 -9.94
N PRO A 80 -2.98 -20.07 -9.98
CA PRO A 80 -3.93 -20.54 -8.96
C PRO A 80 -4.14 -22.06 -9.02
N SER A 81 -3.77 -22.74 -10.10
CA SER A 81 -3.88 -24.19 -10.26
C SER A 81 -2.65 -24.95 -9.75
N ILE A 82 -1.68 -24.27 -9.13
CA ILE A 82 -0.51 -24.94 -8.56
C ILE A 82 -0.93 -25.75 -7.34
N SER A 83 -0.58 -27.05 -7.31
CA SER A 83 -0.75 -27.89 -6.13
C SER A 83 0.52 -27.81 -5.29
N LEU A 84 0.40 -27.36 -4.04
CA LEU A 84 1.52 -27.28 -3.13
C LEU A 84 1.73 -28.64 -2.44
N SER A 85 2.97 -29.11 -2.40
CA SER A 85 3.38 -30.30 -1.66
C SER A 85 4.14 -29.93 -0.39
N THR A 86 4.14 -30.81 0.59
CA THR A 86 4.99 -30.67 1.78
C THR A 86 6.47 -30.77 1.39
N ALA A 87 7.30 -29.91 1.99
CA ALA A 87 8.74 -29.99 1.81
C ALA A 87 9.28 -31.33 2.35
N THR A 88 10.28 -31.87 1.64
CA THR A 88 11.05 -33.07 1.99
C THR A 88 12.51 -32.69 2.25
N ASP A 89 13.30 -33.61 2.78
CA ASP A 89 14.74 -33.37 3.03
C ASP A 89 15.56 -33.10 1.76
N GLU A 90 15.01 -33.42 0.58
CA GLU A 90 15.59 -33.13 -0.74
C GLU A 90 15.11 -31.79 -1.33
N SER A 91 14.17 -31.11 -0.68
CA SER A 91 13.62 -29.84 -1.16
C SER A 91 14.65 -28.73 -1.06
N THR A 92 14.80 -27.95 -2.13
CA THR A 92 15.68 -26.79 -2.13
C THR A 92 15.13 -25.75 -1.15
N LEU A 93 15.87 -25.48 -0.09
CA LEU A 93 15.57 -24.35 0.79
C LEU A 93 15.79 -23.06 0.01
N PHE A 94 14.80 -22.18 0.04
CA PHE A 94 14.93 -20.84 -0.51
C PHE A 94 15.70 -19.95 0.48
N ASP A 95 16.39 -18.95 -0.05
CA ASP A 95 17.08 -17.93 0.75
C ASP A 95 16.05 -17.01 1.42
N PRO A 96 15.85 -17.09 2.76
CA PRO A 96 14.82 -16.30 3.43
C PRO A 96 15.09 -14.80 3.37
N GLU A 97 16.36 -14.37 3.41
CA GLU A 97 16.73 -12.95 3.38
C GLU A 97 16.33 -12.33 2.04
N LYS A 98 16.58 -13.06 0.96
CA LYS A 98 16.18 -12.66 -0.39
C LYS A 98 14.69 -12.36 -0.45
N TYR A 99 13.80 -13.24 0.02
CA TYR A 99 12.36 -13.00 -0.08
C TYR A 99 11.82 -12.02 0.97
N GLN A 100 12.38 -12.01 2.17
CA GLN A 100 11.99 -11.06 3.22
C GLN A 100 12.29 -9.62 2.80
N SER A 101 13.42 -9.39 2.13
CA SER A 101 13.79 -8.06 1.61
C SER A 101 12.80 -7.50 0.58
N ALA A 102 12.00 -8.34 -0.09
CA ALA A 102 10.95 -7.91 -1.01
C ALA A 102 9.67 -7.43 -0.29
N VAL A 103 9.39 -7.98 0.90
CA VAL A 103 8.15 -7.70 1.65
C VAL A 103 8.34 -6.51 2.59
N GLY A 104 9.55 -6.32 3.11
CA GLY A 104 9.95 -5.14 3.85
C GLY A 104 11.44 -4.94 3.74
N LYS A 105 11.87 -3.75 3.31
CA LYS A 105 13.19 -3.25 3.67
C LYS A 105 13.19 -3.09 5.19
N LEU A 106 13.82 -4.03 5.91
CA LEU A 106 14.24 -3.82 7.30
C LEU A 106 15.31 -2.73 7.36
#